data_AF-A0AA46X485-F1
#
_entry.id   AF-A0AA46X485-F1
#
_cell.length_a   1.000
_cell.length_b   1.000
_cell.length_c   1.000
_cell.angle_alpha   90.00
_cell.angle_beta   90.00
_cell.angle_gamma   90.00
#
_symmetry.space_group_name_H-M   'P 1'
#
loop_
_entity.id
_entity.type
_entity.pdbx_description
1 polymer ?
#
loop_
_entity_poly.entity_id
_entity_poly.type
_entity_poly.pdbx_seq_one_letter_code
_entity_poly.pdbx_strand_id
1 'polypeptide(L)'
;MSGTALEPSKSIGAFPDVPDLPTSGEEAYVYFHIDPTHTNFINRIIEGYEYLGVMTSVDTSGRCMLRCTPSTKPLAIEVLTSLSDYVTL
;
A
#
# COMPACT_ATOMS: atom_id res chain seq x y z
N MET A 1 21.66 -19.84 8.25
CA MET A 1 21.23 -18.53 7.71
C MET A 1 21.07 -17.60 8.90
N SER A 2 21.95 -16.60 9.05
CA SER A 2 21.74 -15.53 10.02
C SER A 2 20.68 -14.61 9.43
N GLY A 3 19.41 -14.84 9.77
CA GLY A 3 18.33 -13.94 9.37
C GLY A 3 18.57 -12.60 10.05
N THR A 4 18.76 -11.54 9.26
CA THR A 4 18.68 -10.18 9.76
C THR A 4 17.35 -10.01 10.50
N ALA A 5 17.36 -9.37 11.66
CA ALA A 5 16.14 -9.07 12.40
C ALA A 5 15.19 -8.29 11.49
N LEU A 6 13.90 -8.65 11.52
CA LEU A 6 12.88 -7.91 10.79
C LEU A 6 12.65 -6.58 11.51
N GLU A 7 12.88 -5.49 10.80
CA GLU A 7 12.64 -4.16 11.35
C GLU A 7 11.13 -3.85 11.35
N PRO A 8 10.57 -3.32 12.45
CA PRO A 8 9.16 -3.00 12.54
C PRO A 8 8.79 -1.82 11.62
N SER A 9 7.55 -1.84 11.14
CA SER A 9 6.97 -0.79 10.29
C SER A 9 6.06 0.13 11.13
N LYS A 10 6.13 1.44 10.86
CA LYS A 10 5.25 2.50 11.37
C LYS A 10 3.91 2.59 10.67
N SER A 11 3.83 2.15 9.41
CA SER A 11 2.80 2.20 8.34
C SER A 11 1.37 2.71 8.61
N ILE A 12 0.85 2.66 9.83
CA ILE A 12 -0.48 3.13 10.21
C ILE A 12 -0.52 3.89 11.55
N GLY A 13 0.62 4.37 12.04
CA GLY A 13 0.75 5.04 13.34
C GLY A 13 0.65 4.08 14.54
N ALA A 14 0.68 2.77 14.32
CA ALA A 14 0.59 1.76 15.38
C ALA A 14 1.82 1.73 16.29
N PHE A 15 2.97 2.19 15.78
CA PHE A 15 4.26 2.17 16.50
C PHE A 15 4.98 3.52 16.36
N PRO A 16 4.55 4.56 17.09
CA PRO A 16 5.10 5.91 16.96
C PRO A 16 6.57 6.01 17.40
N ASP A 17 7.03 5.11 18.26
CA ASP A 17 8.39 5.12 18.82
C ASP A 17 9.44 4.44 17.93
N VAL A 18 9.02 3.78 16.85
CA VAL A 18 9.95 3.17 15.89
C VAL A 18 10.67 4.31 15.14
N PRO A 19 11.98 4.24 14.85
CA PRO A 19 12.65 5.23 14.00
C PRO A 19 12.33 5.01 12.51
N ASP A 20 12.50 6.05 11.66
CA ASP A 20 12.39 5.85 10.20
C ASP A 20 13.59 5.05 9.72
N LEU A 21 13.38 3.75 9.53
CA LEU A 21 14.42 2.84 9.08
C LEU A 21 14.35 2.66 7.56
N PRO A 22 15.48 2.80 6.84
CA PRO A 22 15.54 2.71 5.39
C PRO A 22 15.24 1.31 4.83
N THR A 23 15.09 0.31 5.70
CA THR A 23 14.80 -1.09 5.37
C THR A 23 13.44 -1.56 5.90
N SER A 24 12.57 -0.62 6.28
CA SER A 24 11.23 -0.92 6.81
C SER A 24 10.26 -1.46 5.74
N GLY A 25 10.59 -1.27 4.46
CA GLY A 25 9.72 -1.64 3.33
C GLY A 25 8.63 -0.60 3.05
N GLU A 26 8.56 0.48 3.83
CA GLU A 26 7.58 1.55 3.67
C GLU A 26 7.83 2.44 2.47
N GLU A 27 9.08 2.50 2.00
CA GLU A 27 9.45 3.14 0.75
C GLU A 27 8.73 2.52 -0.45
N ALA A 28 8.26 1.27 -0.30
CA ALA A 28 7.51 0.58 -1.34
C ALA A 28 6.03 0.96 -1.37
N TYR A 29 5.49 1.61 -0.34
CA TYR A 29 4.05 1.85 -0.25
C TYR A 29 3.57 2.86 -1.29
N VAL A 30 2.34 2.67 -1.72
CA VAL A 30 1.64 3.59 -2.61
C VAL A 30 0.39 4.08 -1.89
N TYR A 31 0.33 5.38 -1.64
CA TYR A 31 -0.87 6.02 -1.10
C TYR A 31 -1.73 6.50 -2.26
N PHE A 32 -3.04 6.44 -2.06
CA PHE A 32 -4.01 6.88 -3.04
C PHE A 32 -5.34 7.16 -2.36
N HIS A 33 -6.25 7.80 -3.09
CA HIS A 33 -7.59 8.16 -2.65
C HIS A 33 -8.62 7.54 -3.59
N ILE A 34 -9.73 7.07 -3.02
CA ILE A 34 -10.89 6.54 -3.73
C ILE A 34 -12.17 7.09 -3.09
N ASP A 35 -13.30 6.98 -3.79
CA ASP A 35 -14.59 7.03 -3.08
C ASP A 35 -14.72 5.77 -2.21
N PRO A 36 -15.02 5.89 -0.89
CA PRO A 36 -15.15 4.72 0.00
C PRO A 36 -16.11 3.64 -0.50
N THR A 37 -17.13 4.00 -1.29
CA THR A 37 -18.08 3.05 -1.90
C THR A 37 -17.41 2.10 -2.91
N HIS A 38 -16.26 2.49 -3.47
CA HIS A 38 -15.47 1.68 -4.41
C HIS A 38 -14.38 0.84 -3.73
N THR A 39 -14.24 0.86 -2.41
CA THR A 39 -13.16 0.15 -1.69
C THR A 39 -13.06 -1.33 -2.07
N ASN A 40 -14.18 -2.07 -2.04
CA ASN A 40 -14.18 -3.49 -2.39
C ASN A 40 -13.93 -3.73 -3.88
N PHE A 41 -14.33 -2.81 -4.75
CA PHE A 41 -14.09 -2.92 -6.19
C PHE A 41 -12.60 -2.84 -6.48
N ILE A 42 -11.92 -1.83 -5.93
CA ILE A 42 -10.47 -1.66 -6.08
C ILE A 42 -9.69 -2.80 -5.43
N ASN A 43 -10.06 -3.20 -4.21
CA ASN A 43 -9.38 -4.30 -3.52
C ASN A 43 -9.40 -5.61 -4.34
N ARG A 44 -10.54 -5.94 -4.96
CA ARG A 44 -10.65 -7.11 -5.84
C ARG A 44 -9.74 -7.06 -7.06
N ILE A 45 -9.55 -5.88 -7.64
CA ILE A 45 -8.62 -5.70 -8.77
C ILE A 45 -7.19 -5.97 -8.30
N ILE A 46 -6.77 -5.36 -7.18
CA ILE A 46 -5.44 -5.56 -6.62
C ILE A 46 -5.16 -7.04 -6.29
N GLU A 47 -6.12 -7.72 -5.66
CA GLU A 47 -6.02 -9.17 -5.38
C GLU A 47 -5.97 -10.01 -6.67
N GLY A 48 -6.74 -9.62 -7.69
CA GLY A 48 -6.78 -10.28 -9.00
C GLY A 48 -5.51 -10.12 -9.84
N TYR A 49 -4.73 -9.06 -9.62
CA TYR A 49 -3.41 -8.84 -10.23
C TYR A 49 -2.31 -9.62 -9.48
N GLU A 50 -2.51 -10.93 -9.30
CA GLU A 50 -1.57 -11.83 -8.62
C GLU A 50 -1.19 -11.37 -7.20
N TYR A 51 -2.15 -10.78 -6.46
CA TYR A 51 -1.89 -10.18 -5.15
C TYR A 51 -0.78 -9.12 -5.20
N LEU A 52 -0.95 -8.12 -6.06
CA LEU A 52 0.02 -7.04 -6.31
C LEU A 52 0.49 -6.32 -5.03
N GLY A 53 -0.38 -6.28 -4.02
CA GLY A 53 -0.07 -5.85 -2.67
C GLY A 53 -1.25 -6.03 -1.73
N VAL A 54 -1.08 -5.58 -0.47
CA VAL A 54 -2.18 -5.54 0.51
C VAL A 54 -2.72 -4.12 0.59
N MET A 55 -3.97 -3.93 0.18
CA MET A 55 -4.67 -2.64 0.31
C MET A 55 -5.22 -2.49 1.73
N THR A 56 -5.00 -1.33 2.34
CA THR A 56 -5.51 -0.95 3.65
C THR A 56 -6.16 0.42 3.56
N SER A 57 -7.41 0.56 4.01
CA SER A 57 -8.03 1.88 4.21
C SER A 57 -7.37 2.57 5.40
N VAL A 58 -6.86 3.77 5.19
CA VAL A 58 -6.14 4.56 6.22
C VAL A 58 -7.12 5.38 7.04
N ASP A 59 -8.17 5.90 6.42
CA ASP A 59 -9.22 6.67 7.08
C ASP A 59 -10.60 6.49 6.41
N THR A 60 -11.63 7.13 6.97
CA THR A 60 -13.01 7.06 6.48
C THR A 60 -13.29 7.99 5.30
N SER A 61 -12.36 8.86 4.91
CA SER A 61 -12.53 9.77 3.77
C SER A 61 -12.22 9.11 2.43
N GLY A 62 -11.60 7.92 2.45
CA GLY A 62 -11.25 7.17 1.25
C GLY A 62 -9.75 7.15 0.96
N ARG A 63 -8.92 7.67 1.88
CA ARG A 63 -7.48 7.50 1.80
C ARG A 63 -7.12 6.04 2.04
N CYS A 64 -6.33 5.49 1.13
CA CYS A 64 -5.89 4.10 1.14
C CYS A 64 -4.36 4.02 0.99
N MET A 65 -3.82 2.88 1.40
CA MET A 65 -2.42 2.52 1.27
C MET A 65 -2.33 1.12 0.68
N LEU A 66 -1.51 0.96 -0.35
CA LEU A 66 -1.15 -0.33 -0.92
C LEU A 66 0.26 -0.69 -0.49
N ARG A 67 0.38 -1.77 0.29
CA ARG A 67 1.65 -2.36 0.68
C ARG A 67 2.10 -3.38 -0.37
N CYS A 68 3.00 -2.96 -1.25
CA CYS A 68 3.69 -3.80 -2.22
C CYS A 68 5.19 -3.92 -1.89
N THR A 69 5.95 -4.65 -2.70
CA THR A 69 7.42 -4.73 -2.57
C THR A 69 8.08 -3.67 -3.46
N PRO A 70 9.36 -3.29 -3.20
CA PRO A 70 10.06 -2.32 -4.04
C PRO A 70 10.06 -2.68 -5.53
N SER A 71 10.13 -3.98 -5.87
CA SER A 71 10.13 -4.45 -7.25
C SER A 71 8.76 -4.40 -7.92
N THR A 72 7.65 -4.50 -7.17
CA THR A 72 6.29 -4.44 -7.72
C THR A 72 5.64 -3.06 -7.63
N LYS A 73 6.22 -2.12 -6.87
CA LYS A 73 5.75 -0.73 -6.78
C LYS A 73 5.50 -0.06 -8.14
N PRO A 74 6.38 -0.18 -9.16
CA PRO A 74 6.11 0.45 -10.46
C PRO A 74 4.83 -0.07 -11.13
N LEU A 75 4.61 -1.39 -11.07
CA LEU A 75 3.41 -2.03 -11.60
C LEU A 75 2.16 -1.64 -10.78
N ALA A 76 2.29 -1.52 -9.46
CA ALA A 76 1.21 -1.03 -8.61
C ALA A 76 0.76 0.39 -9.01
N ILE A 77 1.72 1.29 -9.26
CA ILE A 77 1.43 2.65 -9.74
C ILE A 77 0.77 2.60 -11.13
N GLU A 78 1.27 1.76 -12.05
CA GLU A 78 0.70 1.60 -13.39
C GLU A 78 -0.77 1.14 -13.33
N VAL A 79 -1.07 0.08 -12.57
CA VAL A 79 -2.42 -0.45 -12.41
C VAL A 79 -3.33 0.59 -11.77
N LEU A 80 -2.91 1.25 -10.68
CA LEU A 80 -3.72 2.30 -10.03
C LEU A 80 -3.96 3.50 -10.96
N THR A 81 -2.96 3.89 -11.76
CA THR A 81 -3.10 4.97 -12.75
C THR A 81 -4.10 4.59 -13.85
N SER A 82 -4.15 3.32 -14.26
CA SER A 82 -5.14 2.83 -15.24
C SER A 82 -6.58 2.92 -14.75
N LEU A 83 -6.79 3.04 -13.43
CA LEU A 83 -8.08 3.17 -12.75
C LEU A 83 -8.43 4.63 -12.40
N SER A 84 -7.93 5.60 -13.16
CA SER A 84 -8.06 7.04 -12.87
C SER A 84 -9.50 7.56 -12.70
N ASP A 85 -10.52 6.85 -13.20
CA ASP A 85 -11.93 7.16 -12.95
C ASP A 85 -12.34 6.94 -11.47
N TYR A 86 -11.58 6.13 -10.74
CA TYR A 86 -11.87 5.72 -9.35
C TYR A 86 -10.76 6.08 -8.36
N VAL A 87 -9.52 6.24 -8.85
CA VAL A 87 -8.31 6.37 -8.05
C VAL A 87 -7.60 7.70 -8.32
N THR A 88 -7.16 8.38 -7.27
CA THR A 88 -6.22 9.50 -7.33
C THR A 88 -4.97 9.15 -6.50
N LEU A 89 -3.78 9.19 -7.10
CA LEU A 89 -2.51 8.92 -6.40
C LEU A 89 -2.05 10.11 -5.54
#